data_AF-A0A2V7GIW4-F1
#
_entry.id   AF-A0A2V7GIW4-F1
#
_cell.length_a   1.000
_cell.length_b   1.000
_cell.length_c   1.000
_cell.angle_alpha   90.00
_cell.angle_beta   90.00
_cell.angle_gamma   90.00
#
_symmetry.space_group_name_H-M   'P 1'
#
loop_
_entity.id
_entity.type
_entity.pdbx_description
1 polymer ?
#
loop_
_entity_poly.entity_id
_entity_poly.type
_entity_poly.pdbx_seq_one_letter_code
_entity_poly.pdbx_strand_id
1 'polypeptide(L)'
;MVILAALDVAPFDQANRHAPRWVVMLAGGLFVLAGLVVWTRGSPGAQAAGHAAGYAMVIGLAAVADWVAFGPGTRACTSTLSLFGFATWRRAPDLECRIAFGLGALMVNAIVLMMTADAARRMLGPGLWVTALERAGRAGLVVTISPFILLLVILMLVRAGWDGISRAALGGRRPDGKGG
;
A
#
# COMPACT_ATOMS: atom_id res chain seq x y z
N MET A 1 15.38 -15.25 -1.36
CA MET A 1 14.77 -16.51 -0.85
C MET A 1 13.37 -16.79 -1.44
N VAL A 2 12.49 -15.80 -1.62
CA VAL A 2 11.12 -16.02 -2.17
C VAL A 2 11.12 -16.59 -3.61
N ILE A 3 12.04 -16.15 -4.48
CA ILE A 3 12.16 -16.69 -5.86
C ILE A 3 12.56 -18.17 -5.86
N LEU A 4 13.43 -18.58 -4.93
CA LEU A 4 13.85 -19.98 -4.79
C LEU A 4 12.69 -20.87 -4.29
N ALA A 5 11.74 -20.31 -3.52
CA ALA A 5 10.50 -20.99 -3.14
C ALA A 5 9.58 -21.25 -4.35
N ALA A 6 9.62 -20.37 -5.35
CA ALA A 6 8.84 -20.57 -6.57
C ALA A 6 9.48 -21.58 -7.52
N LEU A 7 10.81 -21.72 -7.48
CA LEU A 7 11.60 -22.67 -8.26
C LEU A 7 11.72 -24.06 -7.61
N ASP A 8 11.00 -24.31 -6.50
CA ASP A 8 11.09 -25.55 -5.71
C ASP A 8 12.48 -25.88 -5.12
N VAL A 9 13.38 -24.90 -5.09
CA VAL A 9 14.74 -25.06 -4.54
C VAL A 9 14.77 -24.78 -3.02
N ALA A 10 13.76 -24.09 -2.48
CA ALA A 10 13.64 -23.85 -1.05
C ALA A 10 12.69 -24.86 -0.37
N PRO A 11 12.94 -25.27 0.89
CA PRO A 11 12.22 -26.34 1.57
C PRO A 11 10.86 -25.84 2.08
N PHE A 12 9.95 -25.55 1.16
CA PHE A 12 8.56 -25.24 1.46
C PHE A 12 7.71 -26.43 1.05
N ASP A 13 7.17 -27.12 2.06
CA ASP A 13 6.22 -28.20 1.87
C ASP A 13 5.07 -27.73 0.96
N GLN A 14 4.93 -28.36 -0.21
CA GLN A 14 3.90 -28.02 -1.20
C GLN A 14 2.50 -28.16 -0.62
N ALA A 15 2.32 -29.00 0.41
CA ALA A 15 1.04 -29.21 1.09
C ALA A 15 0.48 -27.94 1.78
N ASN A 16 1.34 -26.99 2.16
CA ASN A 16 0.95 -25.74 2.84
C ASN A 16 0.97 -24.50 1.92
N ARG A 17 1.12 -24.69 0.60
CA ARG A 17 1.18 -23.57 -0.36
C ARG A 17 -0.22 -23.09 -0.76
N HIS A 18 -0.72 -22.08 -0.06
CA HIS A 18 -2.05 -21.48 -0.33
C HIS A 18 -2.08 -20.51 -1.53
N ALA A 19 -0.96 -20.30 -2.23
CA ALA A 19 -0.85 -19.38 -3.36
C ALA A 19 -0.32 -20.06 -4.63
N PRO A 20 -0.80 -19.69 -5.82
CA PRO A 20 -0.31 -20.23 -7.08
C PRO A 20 1.13 -19.76 -7.35
N ARG A 21 1.88 -20.58 -8.09
CA ARG A 21 3.32 -20.41 -8.32
C ARG A 21 3.69 -19.05 -8.92
N TRP A 22 2.87 -18.53 -9.83
CA TRP A 22 3.12 -17.23 -10.47
C TRP A 22 3.10 -16.05 -9.49
N VAL A 23 2.26 -16.09 -8.45
CA VAL A 23 2.21 -15.04 -7.42
C VAL A 23 3.49 -15.04 -6.60
N VAL A 24 4.00 -16.22 -6.25
CA VAL A 24 5.25 -16.36 -5.50
C VAL A 24 6.45 -15.90 -6.35
N MET A 25 6.45 -16.22 -7.65
CA MET A 25 7.46 -15.71 -8.58
C MET A 25 7.44 -14.19 -8.67
N LEU A 26 6.25 -13.58 -8.84
CA LEU A 26 6.13 -12.13 -8.88
C LEU A 26 6.57 -11.50 -7.56
N ALA A 27 6.07 -11.97 -6.42
CA ALA A 27 6.42 -11.43 -5.11
C ALA A 27 7.94 -11.44 -4.87
N GLY A 28 8.63 -12.52 -5.27
CA GLY A 28 10.08 -12.58 -5.20
C GLY A 28 10.77 -11.70 -6.25
N GLY A 29 10.27 -11.70 -7.49
CA GLY A 29 10.81 -10.93 -8.61
C GLY A 29 10.77 -9.43 -8.39
N LEU A 30 9.76 -8.92 -7.66
CA LEU A 30 9.66 -7.51 -7.29
C LEU A 30 10.89 -7.00 -6.52
N PHE A 31 11.49 -7.82 -5.67
CA PHE A 31 12.73 -7.43 -4.97
C PHE A 31 13.93 -7.33 -5.91
N VAL A 32 14.00 -8.20 -6.92
CA VAL A 32 15.06 -8.15 -7.93
C VAL A 32 14.89 -6.91 -8.80
N LEU A 33 13.66 -6.62 -9.23
CA LEU A 33 13.35 -5.40 -9.98
C LEU A 33 13.67 -4.14 -9.16
N ALA A 34 13.35 -4.13 -7.87
CA ALA A 34 13.72 -3.04 -6.97
C ALA A 34 15.24 -2.82 -6.90
N GLY A 35 16.01 -3.91 -6.77
CA GLY A 35 17.47 -3.85 -6.81
C GLY A 35 18.01 -3.31 -8.14
N LEU A 36 17.42 -3.73 -9.26
CA LEU A 36 17.79 -3.26 -10.59
C LEU A 36 17.49 -1.77 -10.77
N VAL A 37 16.34 -1.28 -10.27
CA VAL A 37 15.99 0.15 -10.27
C VAL A 37 17.01 0.96 -9.48
N VAL A 38 17.46 0.48 -8.31
CA VAL A 38 18.46 1.18 -7.50
C VAL A 38 19.82 1.18 -8.21
N TRP A 39 20.23 0.05 -8.76
CA TRP A 39 21.52 -0.10 -9.44
C TRP A 39 21.64 0.80 -10.68
N THR A 40 20.56 0.94 -11.46
CA THR A 40 20.56 1.73 -12.71
C THR A 40 20.54 3.25 -12.50
N ARG A 41 20.33 3.76 -11.28
CA ARG A 41 20.27 5.22 -10.99
C ARG A 41 21.57 5.97 -11.23
N GLY A 42 22.72 5.28 -11.26
CA GLY A 42 24.04 5.91 -11.40
C GLY A 42 24.59 5.97 -12.84
N SER A 43 23.92 5.34 -13.81
CA SER A 43 24.47 5.18 -15.17
C SER A 43 23.51 5.75 -16.23
N PRO A 44 23.90 6.83 -16.95
CA PRO A 44 23.06 7.44 -17.99
C PRO A 44 22.61 6.46 -19.06
N GLY A 45 23.48 5.50 -19.44
CA GLY A 45 23.18 4.47 -20.44
C GLY A 45 22.16 3.40 -20.01
N ALA A 46 21.92 3.22 -18.71
CA ALA A 46 20.97 2.21 -18.20
C ALA A 46 19.65 2.82 -17.69
N GLN A 47 19.45 4.12 -17.85
CA GLN A 47 18.29 4.83 -17.31
C GLN A 47 16.97 4.29 -17.89
N ALA A 48 16.94 3.95 -19.18
CA ALA A 48 15.78 3.33 -19.81
C ALA A 48 15.44 1.96 -19.20
N ALA A 49 16.46 1.15 -18.91
CA ALA A 49 16.28 -0.14 -18.23
C ALA A 49 15.76 0.04 -16.80
N GLY A 50 16.25 1.06 -16.08
CA GLY A 50 15.74 1.43 -14.76
C GLY A 50 14.27 1.85 -14.78
N HIS A 51 13.86 2.65 -15.77
CA HIS A 51 12.46 3.02 -15.95
C HIS A 51 11.57 1.83 -16.29
N ALA A 52 12.01 0.95 -17.20
CA ALA A 52 11.28 -0.27 -17.55
C ALA A 52 11.17 -1.23 -16.35
N ALA A 53 12.24 -1.40 -15.57
CA ALA A 53 12.24 -2.22 -14.37
C ALA A 53 11.31 -1.66 -13.28
N GLY A 54 11.32 -0.33 -13.09
CA GLY A 54 10.42 0.34 -12.16
C GLY A 54 8.96 0.18 -12.56
N TYR A 55 8.67 0.32 -13.85
CA TYR A 55 7.32 0.13 -14.38
C TYR A 55 6.84 -1.33 -14.22
N ALA A 56 7.68 -2.32 -14.57
CA ALA A 56 7.40 -3.73 -14.35
C ALA A 56 7.19 -4.07 -12.87
N MET A 57 7.93 -3.41 -11.97
CA MET A 57 7.78 -3.57 -10.53
C MET A 57 6.40 -3.09 -10.07
N VAL A 58 5.94 -1.91 -10.51
CA VAL A 58 4.63 -1.39 -10.11
C VAL A 58 3.50 -2.27 -10.64
N ILE A 59 3.58 -2.75 -11.88
CA ILE A 59 2.60 -3.69 -12.45
C ILE A 59 2.59 -5.01 -11.69
N GLY A 60 3.76 -5.57 -11.38
CA GLY A 60 3.84 -6.82 -10.62
C GLY A 60 3.25 -6.66 -9.22
N LEU A 61 3.44 -5.51 -8.58
CA LEU A 61 2.84 -5.20 -7.28
C LEU A 61 1.32 -5.10 -7.38
N ALA A 62 0.80 -4.45 -8.42
CA ALA A 62 -0.64 -4.38 -8.69
C ALA A 62 -1.23 -5.79 -8.86
N ALA A 63 -0.62 -6.61 -9.71
CA ALA A 63 -1.09 -7.98 -9.99
C ALA A 63 -1.12 -8.86 -8.73
N VAL A 64 -0.11 -8.75 -7.86
CA VAL A 64 -0.10 -9.48 -6.58
C VAL A 64 -1.19 -8.94 -5.66
N ALA A 65 -1.35 -7.63 -5.52
CA ALA A 65 -2.38 -7.03 -4.68
C ALA A 65 -3.80 -7.39 -5.15
N ASP A 66 -4.05 -7.33 -6.46
CA ASP A 66 -5.33 -7.72 -7.08
C ASP A 66 -5.64 -9.21 -6.85
N TRP A 67 -4.63 -10.08 -6.94
CA TRP A 67 -4.83 -11.50 -6.63
C TRP A 67 -5.12 -11.74 -5.15
N VAL A 68 -4.48 -11.00 -4.23
CA VAL A 68 -4.77 -11.13 -2.81
C VAL A 68 -6.19 -10.64 -2.51
N ALA A 69 -6.60 -9.51 -3.10
CA ALA A 69 -7.90 -8.88 -2.88
C ALA A 69 -9.07 -9.67 -3.53
N PHE A 70 -8.95 -9.98 -4.81
CA PHE A 70 -10.03 -10.51 -5.65
C PHE A 70 -9.80 -11.96 -6.10
N GLY A 71 -8.59 -12.51 -5.90
CA GLY A 71 -8.26 -13.85 -6.34
C GLY A 71 -9.00 -14.95 -5.56
N PRO A 72 -9.10 -16.16 -6.16
CA PRO A 72 -9.76 -17.29 -5.54
C PRO A 72 -8.94 -17.86 -4.36
N GLY A 73 -9.64 -18.57 -3.48
CA GLY A 73 -9.09 -19.23 -2.30
C GLY A 73 -9.13 -18.37 -1.03
N THR A 74 -9.00 -19.03 0.12
CA THR A 74 -8.97 -18.36 1.44
C THR A 74 -7.61 -17.68 1.67
N ARG A 75 -7.63 -16.54 2.36
CA ARG A 75 -6.48 -15.76 2.79
C ARG A 75 -6.36 -15.83 4.31
N ALA A 76 -5.17 -16.19 4.77
CA ALA A 76 -4.82 -16.12 6.18
C ALA A 76 -3.82 -14.99 6.35
N CYS A 77 -4.29 -13.82 6.82
CA CYS A 77 -3.39 -12.74 7.22
C CYS A 77 -3.27 -12.69 8.73
N THR A 78 -2.11 -12.21 9.16
CA THR A 78 -1.86 -11.84 10.53
C THR A 78 -1.92 -10.31 10.59
N SER A 79 -2.79 -9.79 11.44
CA SER A 79 -2.83 -8.36 11.76
C SER A 79 -2.01 -8.13 13.02
N THR A 80 -1.17 -7.11 12.98
CA THR A 80 -0.32 -6.72 14.11
C THR A 80 -0.75 -5.34 14.56
N LEU A 81 -1.30 -5.24 15.77
CA LEU A 81 -1.60 -3.96 16.40
C LEU A 81 -0.52 -3.70 17.44
N SER A 82 0.29 -2.67 17.19
CA SER A 82 1.30 -2.19 18.12
C SER A 82 0.80 -0.92 18.81
N LEU A 83 0.46 -1.00 20.10
CA LEU A 83 0.11 0.15 20.92
C LEU A 83 1.08 0.24 22.10
N PHE A 84 1.70 1.41 22.28
CA PHE A 84 2.57 1.72 23.43
C PHE A 84 3.67 0.66 23.71
N GLY A 85 4.28 0.10 22.66
CA GLY A 85 5.35 -0.90 22.78
C GLY A 85 4.87 -2.34 22.97
N PHE A 86 3.56 -2.57 23.14
CA PHE A 86 2.98 -3.92 23.15
C PHE A 86 2.46 -4.27 21.75
N ALA A 87 3.04 -5.29 21.13
CA ALA A 87 2.57 -5.85 19.87
C ALA A 87 1.65 -7.03 20.16
N THR A 88 0.38 -6.90 19.75
CA THR A 88 -0.58 -8.02 19.79
C THR A 88 -0.73 -8.58 18.39
N TRP A 89 -0.71 -9.90 18.28
CA TRP A 89 -0.85 -10.62 17.03
C TRP A 89 -2.22 -11.28 17.02
N ARG A 90 -3.03 -10.98 16.01
CA ARG A 90 -4.31 -11.64 15.82
C ARG A 90 -4.41 -12.17 14.39
N ARG A 91 -5.01 -13.36 14.25
CA ARG A 91 -5.42 -13.85 12.94
C ARG A 91 -6.56 -12.97 12.44
N ALA A 92 -6.32 -12.27 11.35
CA ALA A 92 -7.33 -11.42 10.74
C ALA A 92 -8.36 -12.29 10.01
N PRO A 93 -9.65 -11.94 10.05
CA PRO A 93 -10.65 -12.58 9.20
C PRO A 93 -10.32 -12.36 7.71
N ASP A 94 -10.67 -13.32 6.86
CA ASP A 94 -10.44 -13.28 5.40
C ASP A 94 -10.93 -11.98 4.76
N LEU A 95 -12.07 -11.48 5.22
CA LEU A 95 -12.66 -10.24 4.71
C LEU A 95 -11.78 -9.02 4.99
N GLU A 96 -11.16 -8.95 6.18
CA GLU A 96 -10.26 -7.84 6.54
C GLU A 96 -9.01 -7.83 5.67
N CYS A 97 -8.44 -9.01 5.39
CA CYS A 97 -7.35 -9.16 4.41
C CYS A 97 -7.73 -8.58 3.05
N ARG A 98 -8.89 -9.00 2.52
CA ARG A 98 -9.32 -8.62 1.17
C ARG A 98 -9.58 -7.13 1.06
N ILE A 99 -10.16 -6.51 2.08
CA ILE A 99 -10.40 -5.07 2.11
C ILE A 99 -9.07 -4.32 2.18
N ALA A 100 -8.17 -4.70 3.08
CA ALA A 100 -6.87 -4.03 3.25
C ALA A 100 -6.01 -4.12 1.97
N PHE A 101 -5.88 -5.32 1.39
CA PHE A 101 -5.17 -5.50 0.13
C PHE A 101 -5.91 -4.91 -1.07
N GLY A 102 -7.25 -4.88 -1.04
CA GLY A 102 -8.07 -4.26 -2.09
C GLY A 102 -7.88 -2.74 -2.18
N LEU A 103 -7.81 -2.05 -1.03
CA LEU A 103 -7.46 -0.63 -0.99
C LEU A 103 -6.04 -0.40 -1.54
N GLY A 104 -5.08 -1.24 -1.14
CA GLY A 104 -3.72 -1.19 -1.69
C GLY A 104 -3.69 -1.42 -3.19
N ALA A 105 -4.43 -2.41 -3.70
CA ALA A 105 -4.53 -2.75 -5.11
C ALA A 105 -5.09 -1.58 -5.93
N LEU A 106 -6.17 -0.95 -5.46
CA LEU A 106 -6.74 0.24 -6.08
C LEU A 106 -5.72 1.38 -6.16
N MET A 107 -4.94 1.59 -5.10
CA MET A 107 -3.93 2.66 -5.06
C MET A 107 -2.80 2.39 -6.06
N VAL A 108 -2.27 1.16 -6.11
CA VAL A 108 -1.22 0.78 -7.05
C VAL A 108 -1.74 0.81 -8.49
N ASN A 109 -2.97 0.36 -8.74
CA ASN A 109 -3.60 0.44 -10.06
C ASN A 109 -3.77 1.88 -10.53
N ALA A 110 -4.13 2.82 -9.64
CA ALA A 110 -4.17 4.24 -9.98
C ALA A 110 -2.78 4.77 -10.40
N ILE A 111 -1.70 4.33 -9.73
CA ILE A 111 -0.33 4.68 -10.10
C ILE A 111 0.04 4.09 -11.47
N VAL A 112 -0.30 2.83 -11.74
CA VAL A 112 -0.10 2.20 -13.06
C VAL A 112 -0.80 3.00 -14.14
N LEU A 113 -2.07 3.39 -13.93
CA LEU A 113 -2.82 4.20 -14.89
C LEU A 113 -2.15 5.56 -15.14
N MET A 114 -1.63 6.23 -14.12
CA MET A 114 -0.89 7.48 -14.31
C MET A 114 0.41 7.26 -15.09
N MET A 115 1.20 6.23 -14.75
CA MET A 115 2.43 5.90 -15.46
C MET A 115 2.17 5.54 -16.93
N THR A 116 1.11 4.76 -17.20
CA THR A 116 0.69 4.44 -18.57
C THR A 116 0.27 5.68 -19.35
N ALA A 117 -0.47 6.60 -18.71
CA ALA A 117 -0.89 7.85 -19.33
C ALA A 117 0.32 8.72 -19.70
N ASP A 118 1.27 8.88 -18.77
CA ASP A 118 2.48 9.65 -19.01
C ASP A 118 3.36 9.03 -20.12
N ALA A 119 3.51 7.71 -20.10
CA ALA A 119 4.22 7.00 -21.17
C ALA A 119 3.52 7.18 -22.53
N ALA A 120 2.19 7.05 -22.55
CA ALA A 120 1.39 7.25 -23.75
C ALA A 120 1.48 8.69 -24.28
N ARG A 121 1.49 9.71 -23.42
CA ARG A 121 1.69 11.12 -23.85
C ARG A 121 3.02 11.32 -24.56
N ARG A 122 4.08 10.70 -24.05
CA ARG A 122 5.42 10.81 -24.63
C ARG A 122 5.52 10.17 -26.01
N MET A 123 4.73 9.12 -26.28
CA MET A 123 4.76 8.38 -27.54
C MET A 123 3.74 8.88 -28.58
N LEU A 124 2.51 9.21 -28.15
CA LEU A 124 1.35 9.43 -29.02
C LEU A 124 0.87 10.90 -29.03
N GLY A 125 1.43 11.77 -28.18
CA GLY A 125 0.98 13.16 -28.05
C GLY A 125 -0.32 13.32 -27.24
N PRO A 126 -0.86 14.55 -27.14
CA PRO A 126 -2.05 14.85 -26.33
C PRO A 126 -3.34 14.35 -27.03
N GLY A 127 -3.71 13.11 -26.76
CA GLY A 127 -5.00 12.53 -27.19
C GLY A 127 -6.07 12.60 -26.11
N LEU A 128 -7.34 12.63 -26.52
CA LEU A 128 -8.52 12.65 -25.63
C LEU A 128 -8.58 11.42 -24.70
N TRP A 129 -8.08 10.28 -25.17
CA TRP A 129 -7.94 9.05 -24.37
C TRP A 129 -6.90 9.19 -23.24
N VAL A 130 -5.85 9.98 -23.46
CA VAL A 130 -4.75 10.14 -22.50
C VAL A 130 -5.13 11.11 -21.38
N THR A 131 -5.93 12.13 -21.69
CA THR A 131 -6.51 13.02 -20.68
C THR A 131 -7.60 12.31 -19.87
N ALA A 132 -8.40 11.45 -20.49
CA ALA A 132 -9.36 10.61 -19.78
C ALA A 132 -8.66 9.63 -18.81
N LEU A 133 -7.58 8.97 -19.24
CA LEU A 133 -6.83 8.03 -18.41
C LEU A 133 -6.16 8.71 -17.20
N GLU A 134 -5.58 9.90 -17.39
CA GLU A 134 -5.03 10.68 -16.27
C GLU A 134 -6.14 11.09 -15.28
N ARG A 135 -7.31 11.51 -15.80
CA ARG A 135 -8.43 11.90 -14.94
C ARG A 135 -8.97 10.70 -14.15
N ALA A 136 -9.05 9.53 -14.76
CA ALA A 136 -9.42 8.28 -14.10
C ALA A 136 -8.38 7.89 -13.04
N GLY A 137 -7.08 7.97 -13.34
CA GLY A 137 -6.00 7.70 -12.38
C GLY A 137 -6.04 8.65 -11.17
N ARG A 138 -6.18 9.97 -11.41
CA ARG A 138 -6.32 10.97 -10.34
C ARG A 138 -7.57 10.75 -9.50
N ALA A 139 -8.71 10.49 -10.13
CA ALA A 139 -9.95 10.20 -9.41
C ALA A 139 -9.81 8.93 -8.55
N GLY A 140 -9.22 7.86 -9.11
CA GLY A 140 -8.94 6.61 -8.38
C GLY A 140 -8.03 6.83 -7.18
N LEU A 141 -6.98 7.64 -7.33
CA LEU A 141 -6.05 7.99 -6.25
C LEU A 141 -6.76 8.80 -5.14
N VAL A 142 -7.59 9.77 -5.51
CA VAL A 142 -8.35 10.57 -4.55
C VAL A 142 -9.34 9.69 -3.78
N VAL A 143 -10.04 8.77 -4.46
CA VAL A 143 -10.97 7.84 -3.81
C VAL A 143 -10.26 6.90 -2.84
N THR A 144 -9.06 6.42 -3.18
CA THR A 144 -8.29 5.53 -2.29
C THR A 144 -7.64 6.25 -1.13
N ILE A 145 -7.17 7.49 -1.34
CA ILE A 145 -6.54 8.30 -0.28
C ILE A 145 -7.59 8.92 0.65
N SER A 146 -8.80 9.18 0.15
CA SER A 146 -9.92 9.77 0.91
C SER A 146 -10.18 9.12 2.28
N PRO A 147 -10.32 7.79 2.43
CA PRO A 147 -10.53 7.17 3.75
C PRO A 147 -9.37 7.40 4.72
N PHE A 148 -8.12 7.44 4.25
CA PHE A 148 -6.95 7.71 5.09
C PHE A 148 -6.91 9.17 5.56
N ILE A 149 -7.22 10.11 4.66
CA ILE A 149 -7.33 11.53 5.01
C ILE A 149 -8.45 11.73 6.02
N LEU A 150 -9.63 11.13 5.79
CA LEU A 150 -10.77 11.23 6.68
C LEU A 150 -10.42 10.70 8.08
N LEU A 151 -9.77 9.53 8.16
CA LEU A 151 -9.32 8.96 9.42
C LEU A 151 -8.34 9.89 10.17
N LEU A 152 -7.38 10.47 9.46
CA LEU A 152 -6.43 11.44 10.04
C LEU A 152 -7.13 12.69 10.58
N VAL A 153 -8.10 13.23 9.85
CA VAL A 153 -8.90 14.39 10.27
C VAL A 153 -9.69 14.05 11.54
N ILE A 154 -10.33 12.88 11.59
CA ILE A 154 -11.06 12.42 12.78
C ILE A 154 -10.11 12.32 13.98
N LEU A 155 -8.95 11.70 13.82
CA LEU A 155 -7.96 11.58 14.90
C LEU A 155 -7.46 12.95 15.38
N MET A 156 -7.24 13.90 14.47
CA MET A 156 -6.90 15.27 14.82
C MET A 156 -8.00 15.97 15.61
N LEU A 157 -9.27 15.83 15.19
CA LEU A 157 -10.42 16.41 15.89
C LEU A 157 -10.61 15.80 17.29
N VAL A 158 -10.46 14.48 17.43
CA VAL A 158 -10.53 13.79 18.72
C VAL A 158 -9.40 14.28 19.64
N ARG A 159 -8.18 14.40 19.12
CA ARG A 159 -7.03 14.91 19.89
C ARG A 159 -7.26 16.38 20.31
N ALA A 160 -7.73 17.23 19.41
CA ALA A 160 -8.04 18.62 19.71
C ALA A 160 -9.15 18.75 20.77
N GLY A 161 -10.18 17.90 20.69
CA GLY A 161 -11.23 17.81 21.70
C GLY A 161 -10.69 17.37 23.07
N TRP A 162 -9.82 16.37 23.09
CA TRP A 162 -9.17 15.90 24.32
C TRP A 162 -8.27 16.95 24.95
N ASP A 163 -7.51 17.68 24.14
CA ASP A 163 -6.68 18.81 24.59
C ASP A 163 -7.54 19.95 25.15
N GLY A 164 -8.72 20.20 24.57
CA GLY A 164 -9.69 21.16 25.09
C GLY A 164 -10.28 20.75 26.45
N ILE A 165 -10.69 19.48 26.58
CA ILE A 165 -11.28 18.93 27.82
C ILE A 165 -10.24 18.89 28.94
N SER A 166 -9.01 18.45 28.65
CA SER A 166 -7.93 18.40 29.64
C SER A 166 -7.54 19.79 30.15
N ARG A 167 -7.53 20.81 29.28
CA ARG A 167 -7.34 22.21 29.70
C ARG A 167 -8.49 22.74 30.55
N ALA A 168 -9.73 22.40 30.23
CA ALA A 168 -10.89 22.78 31.05
C ALA A 168 -10.89 22.08 32.42
N ALA A 169 -10.51 20.81 32.47
CA ALA A 169 -10.41 20.04 33.71
C ALA A 169 -9.27 20.52 34.64
N LEU A 170 -8.16 20.99 34.06
CA LEU A 170 -7.05 21.57 34.82
C LEU A 170 -7.29 23.04 35.18
N GLY A 171 -8.01 23.80 34.34
CA GLY A 171 -8.40 25.19 34.60
C GLY A 171 -9.53 25.35 35.63
N GLY A 172 -10.34 24.30 35.84
CA GLY A 172 -11.38 24.25 36.87
C GLY A 172 -10.87 24.02 38.29
N ARG A 173 -9.58 23.70 38.47
CA ARG A 173 -8.94 23.59 39.79
C ARG A 173 -8.31 24.93 40.18
N ARG A 174 -9.08 26.03 40.16
CA ARG A 174 -8.74 27.19 40.97
C ARG A 174 -8.95 26.78 42.43
N PRO A 175 -7.94 26.90 43.31
CA PRO A 175 -8.18 26.85 44.73
C PRO A 175 -8.99 28.11 45.10
N ASP A 176 -10.31 27.99 45.05
CA ASP A 176 -11.19 28.98 45.66
C ASP A 176 -10.93 28.94 47.17
N GLY A 177 -10.33 30.02 47.65
CA GLY A 177 -9.88 30.15 49.02
C GLY A 177 -11.00 30.18 50.06
N LYS A 178 -10.59 29.94 51.31
CA LYS A 178 -11.13 30.36 52.62
C LYS A 178 -10.39 29.47 53.64
N GLY A 179 -9.77 29.95 54.70
CA GLY A 179 -9.95 31.13 55.51
C GLY A 179 -9.62 30.67 56.94
N GLY A 180 -8.73 31.38 57.62
CA GLY A 180 -8.23 31.04 58.96
C GLY A 180 -6.93 31.77 59.23
#